data_AF-A0A7G9B8H5-F1
#
_entry.id   AF-A0A7G9B8H5-F1
#
_cell.length_a   1.000
_cell.length_b   1.000
_cell.length_c   1.000
_cell.angle_alpha   90.00
_cell.angle_beta   90.00
_cell.angle_gamma   90.00
#
_symmetry.space_group_name_H-M   'P 1'
#
loop_
_entity.id
_entity.type
_entity.pdbx_description
1 polymer ?
#
loop_
_entity_poly.entity_id
_entity_poly.type
_entity_poly.pdbx_seq_one_letter_code
_entity_poly.pdbx_strand_id
1 'polypeptide(L)'
;MLSASTSDASSTKAATPSAVKAAYDLAASKQSPATTLAGYGITDAYTKAQVDGLVSGALHYKGTKAAYAELPATGNKVGDVWNITAADSAHGVKAGDNVAWNGSEWDVLSGTVDLSGYLQITDVISNAEIDTIVAG
;
A
#
# COMPACT_ATOMS: atom_id res chain seq x y z
N MET A 1 54.59 36.39 8.71
CA MET A 1 53.45 37.03 9.42
C MET A 1 52.45 35.95 9.81
N LEU A 2 51.87 36.04 10.99
CA LEU A 2 50.76 35.16 11.40
C LEU A 2 49.42 35.79 10.98
N SER A 3 48.44 34.95 10.64
CA SER A 3 47.07 35.38 10.35
C SER A 3 46.10 34.87 11.41
N ALA A 4 45.25 35.76 11.90
CA ALA A 4 44.18 35.46 12.86
C ALA A 4 42.81 35.25 12.19
N SER A 5 42.73 35.40 10.85
CA SER A 5 41.48 35.22 10.11
C SER A 5 41.22 33.75 9.80
N THR A 6 39.95 33.34 9.84
CA THR A 6 39.49 32.01 9.42
C THR A 6 39.23 31.90 7.91
N SER A 7 39.36 33.01 7.17
CA SER A 7 39.12 33.09 5.73
C SER A 7 40.32 33.62 4.92
N ASP A 8 41.51 33.71 5.53
CA ASP A 8 42.73 34.15 4.83
C ASP A 8 43.16 33.10 3.79
N ALA A 9 43.24 33.51 2.52
CA ALA A 9 43.63 32.64 1.41
C ALA A 9 45.15 32.65 1.13
N SER A 10 45.94 33.37 1.94
CA SER A 10 47.39 33.49 1.77
C SER A 10 48.12 32.16 1.97
N SER A 11 48.93 31.73 1.00
CA SER A 11 49.75 30.51 1.08
C SER A 11 51.08 30.68 1.84
N THR A 12 51.49 31.93 2.14
CA THR A 12 52.79 32.26 2.77
C THR A 12 52.68 32.73 4.22
N LYS A 13 51.46 32.83 4.77
CA LYS A 13 51.21 33.20 6.17
C LYS A 13 50.79 31.97 6.95
N ALA A 14 51.33 31.78 8.14
CA ALA A 14 50.87 30.74 9.05
C ALA A 14 49.62 31.19 9.81
N ALA A 15 48.66 30.30 10.05
CA ALA A 15 47.51 30.58 10.89
C ALA A 15 47.89 30.61 12.38
N THR A 16 47.24 31.45 13.19
CA THR A 16 47.36 31.39 14.65
C THR A 16 46.63 30.17 15.20
N PRO A 17 47.04 29.62 16.36
CA PRO A 17 46.29 28.56 17.04
C PRO A 17 44.82 28.94 17.31
N SER A 18 44.54 30.22 17.58
CA SER A 18 43.19 30.73 17.77
C SER A 18 42.33 30.68 16.51
N ALA A 19 42.90 30.99 15.33
CA ALA A 19 42.20 30.90 14.05
C ALA A 19 41.89 29.44 13.70
N VAL A 20 42.84 28.53 13.93
CA VAL A 20 42.63 27.08 13.76
C VAL A 20 41.53 26.58 14.69
N LYS A 21 41.54 26.98 15.97
CA LYS A 21 40.49 26.62 16.92
C LYS A 21 39.12 27.16 16.49
N ALA A 22 39.03 28.40 16.04
CA ALA A 22 37.77 29.00 15.59
C ALA A 22 37.20 28.27 14.36
N ALA A 23 38.04 27.91 13.39
CA ALA A 23 37.62 27.12 12.23
C ALA A 23 37.15 25.71 12.63
N TYR A 24 37.85 25.08 13.57
CA TYR A 24 37.47 23.79 14.13
C TYR A 24 36.11 23.85 14.86
N ASP A 25 35.94 24.81 15.78
CA ASP A 25 34.69 25.00 16.52
C ASP A 25 33.52 25.27 15.57
N LEU A 26 33.74 26.06 14.51
CA LEU A 26 32.74 26.31 13.46
C LEU A 26 32.37 25.03 12.69
N ALA A 27 33.37 24.23 12.27
CA ALA A 27 33.13 22.96 11.59
C ALA A 27 32.37 21.97 12.50
N ALA A 28 32.78 21.87 13.77
CA ALA A 28 32.13 21.04 14.78
C ALA A 28 30.68 21.48 15.04
N SER A 29 30.39 22.78 15.03
CA SER A 29 29.01 23.29 15.16
C SER A 29 28.12 23.00 13.95
N LYS A 30 28.71 22.89 12.76
CA LYS A 30 28.00 22.59 11.50
C LYS A 30 27.80 21.09 11.27
N GLN A 31 28.69 20.27 11.82
CA GLN A 31 28.42 18.85 12.04
C GLN A 31 27.45 18.68 13.21
N SER A 32 26.23 19.20 13.11
CA SER A 32 25.17 18.67 13.96
C SER A 32 24.90 17.25 13.47
N PRO A 33 25.16 16.19 14.27
CA PRO A 33 24.78 14.83 13.90
C PRO A 33 23.27 14.71 14.10
N ALA A 34 22.49 15.40 13.27
CA ALA A 34 21.07 15.18 13.23
C ALA A 34 20.85 13.71 12.88
N THR A 35 20.06 13.02 13.69
CA THR A 35 19.62 11.65 13.42
C THR A 35 18.23 11.63 12.79
N THR A 36 17.68 12.81 12.46
CA THR A 36 16.35 12.98 11.90
C THR A 36 16.40 13.81 10.63
N LEU A 37 15.43 13.57 9.75
CA LEU A 37 15.26 14.31 8.49
C LEU A 37 15.04 15.82 8.73
N ALA A 38 14.24 16.16 9.76
CA ALA A 38 14.00 17.54 10.16
C ALA A 38 15.28 18.26 10.61
N GLY A 39 16.21 17.57 11.27
CA GLY A 39 17.50 18.15 11.67
C GLY A 39 18.44 18.43 10.50
N TYR A 40 18.22 17.80 9.34
CA TYR A 40 18.89 18.14 8.08
C TYR A 40 18.10 19.15 7.23
N GLY A 41 16.96 19.66 7.72
CA GLY A 41 16.10 20.58 6.97
C GLY A 41 15.29 19.92 5.84
N ILE A 42 15.16 18.59 5.84
CA ILE A 42 14.37 17.85 4.86
C ILE A 42 12.91 17.88 5.31
N THR A 43 12.09 18.71 4.66
CA THR A 43 10.68 18.93 5.01
C THR A 43 9.69 18.14 4.15
N ASP A 44 10.09 17.73 2.96
CA ASP A 44 9.24 17.00 1.99
C ASP A 44 9.56 15.49 1.98
N ALA A 45 9.81 14.92 3.14
CA ALA A 45 10.00 13.49 3.29
C ALA A 45 8.85 12.89 4.10
N TYR A 46 8.31 11.78 3.62
CA TYR A 46 7.31 11.03 4.37
C TYR A 46 7.90 10.49 5.68
N THR A 47 7.19 10.71 6.77
CA THR A 47 7.49 10.08 8.06
C THR A 47 7.05 8.63 8.06
N LYS A 48 7.70 7.80 8.89
CA LYS A 48 7.26 6.42 9.10
C LYS A 48 5.77 6.33 9.46
N ALA A 49 5.28 7.22 10.32
CA ALA A 49 3.87 7.24 10.72
C ALA A 49 2.91 7.53 9.54
N GLN A 50 3.27 8.47 8.66
CA GLN A 50 2.48 8.75 7.45
C GLN A 50 2.45 7.55 6.51
N VAL A 51 3.61 6.92 6.27
CA VAL A 51 3.70 5.72 5.42
C VAL A 51 2.91 4.56 6.02
N ASP A 52 3.07 4.30 7.31
CA ASP A 52 2.33 3.24 8.01
C ASP A 52 0.81 3.48 7.90
N GLY A 53 0.36 4.74 8.03
CA GLY A 53 -1.04 5.12 7.84
C GLY A 53 -1.54 4.86 6.41
N LEU A 54 -0.80 5.31 5.39
CA LEU A 54 -1.15 5.09 3.98
C LEU A 54 -1.20 3.60 3.62
N VAL A 55 -0.24 2.81 4.10
CA VAL A 55 -0.18 1.36 3.85
C VAL A 55 -1.27 0.62 4.63
N SER A 56 -1.68 1.11 5.79
CA SER A 56 -2.78 0.51 6.56
C SER A 56 -4.16 0.61 5.89
N GLY A 57 -4.34 1.51 4.92
CA GLY A 57 -5.58 1.57 4.11
C GLY A 57 -5.51 0.75 2.82
N ALA A 58 -4.35 0.15 2.52
CA ALA A 58 -4.16 -0.67 1.33
C ALA A 58 -4.70 -2.10 1.52
N LEU A 59 -4.64 -2.91 0.45
CA LEU A 59 -5.05 -4.31 0.48
C LEU A 59 -3.98 -5.18 1.17
N HIS A 60 -4.28 -5.73 2.35
CA HIS A 60 -3.43 -6.66 3.10
C HIS A 60 -3.81 -8.11 2.81
N TYR A 61 -3.03 -8.79 1.98
CA TYR A 61 -3.27 -10.20 1.73
C TYR A 61 -3.08 -11.06 3.00
N LYS A 62 -4.10 -11.84 3.34
CA LYS A 62 -4.17 -12.68 4.55
C LYS A 62 -3.96 -14.17 4.26
N GLY A 63 -4.13 -14.56 3.01
CA GLY A 63 -4.00 -15.94 2.57
C GLY A 63 -5.20 -16.40 1.73
N THR A 64 -5.35 -17.71 1.68
CA THR A 64 -6.41 -18.39 0.93
C THR A 64 -7.34 -19.13 1.89
N LYS A 65 -8.64 -19.06 1.64
CA LYS A 65 -9.67 -19.88 2.25
C LYS A 65 -10.39 -20.69 1.20
N ALA A 66 -10.93 -21.84 1.59
CA ALA A 66 -11.68 -22.66 0.66
C ALA A 66 -13.02 -22.00 0.34
N ALA A 67 -13.73 -21.54 1.37
CA ALA A 67 -15.09 -20.99 1.26
C ALA A 67 -15.23 -19.64 1.99
N TYR A 68 -16.19 -18.82 1.55
CA TYR A 68 -16.50 -17.52 2.16
C TYR A 68 -16.88 -17.63 3.64
N ALA A 69 -17.58 -18.70 4.02
CA ALA A 69 -17.95 -18.96 5.43
C ALA A 69 -16.75 -19.17 6.38
N GLU A 70 -15.54 -19.39 5.86
CA GLU A 70 -14.32 -19.54 6.67
C GLU A 70 -13.64 -18.21 6.99
N LEU A 71 -14.17 -17.09 6.48
CA LEU A 71 -13.66 -15.77 6.76
C LEU A 71 -13.88 -15.41 8.23
N PRO A 72 -12.90 -14.75 8.89
CA PRO A 72 -13.09 -14.34 10.27
C PRO A 72 -14.26 -13.34 10.41
N ALA A 73 -15.09 -13.53 11.43
CA ALA A 73 -16.20 -12.64 11.73
C ALA A 73 -15.80 -11.42 12.59
N THR A 74 -14.64 -11.50 13.26
CA THR A 74 -14.16 -10.47 14.20
C THR A 74 -12.66 -10.29 14.07
N GLY A 75 -12.15 -9.10 14.42
CA GLY A 75 -10.72 -8.80 14.38
C GLY A 75 -10.18 -8.43 13.00
N ASN A 76 -11.07 -8.24 12.02
CA ASN A 76 -10.74 -7.77 10.69
C ASN A 76 -10.38 -6.29 10.71
N LYS A 77 -9.44 -5.89 9.85
CA LYS A 77 -9.08 -4.50 9.61
C LYS A 77 -9.47 -4.11 8.20
N VAL A 78 -9.87 -2.85 8.01
CA VAL A 78 -10.15 -2.32 6.67
C VAL A 78 -8.94 -2.62 5.77
N GLY A 79 -9.19 -3.23 4.62
CA GLY A 79 -8.16 -3.62 3.67
C GLY A 79 -7.64 -5.06 3.83
N ASP A 80 -7.98 -5.82 4.88
CA ASP A 80 -7.68 -7.26 4.93
C ASP A 80 -8.29 -7.95 3.69
N VAL A 81 -7.51 -8.78 2.97
CA VAL A 81 -7.94 -9.49 1.74
C VAL A 81 -7.70 -10.98 1.85
N TRP A 82 -8.70 -11.78 1.51
CA TRP A 82 -8.58 -13.22 1.35
C TRP A 82 -8.89 -13.63 -0.08
N ASN A 83 -8.14 -14.61 -0.59
CA ASN A 83 -8.52 -15.34 -1.80
C ASN A 83 -9.47 -16.48 -1.42
N ILE A 84 -10.61 -16.61 -2.10
CA ILE A 84 -11.61 -17.65 -1.87
C ILE A 84 -11.64 -18.60 -3.07
N THR A 85 -11.35 -19.88 -2.87
CA THR A 85 -11.24 -20.82 -4.01
C THR A 85 -12.58 -21.36 -4.49
N ALA A 86 -13.59 -21.47 -3.62
CA ALA A 86 -14.92 -21.96 -3.99
C ALA A 86 -15.88 -20.81 -4.30
N ALA A 87 -16.79 -21.04 -5.26
CA ALA A 87 -17.87 -20.11 -5.53
C ALA A 87 -18.91 -20.12 -4.40
N ASP A 88 -19.49 -18.96 -4.12
CA ASP A 88 -20.61 -18.75 -3.21
C ASP A 88 -21.58 -17.74 -3.83
N SER A 89 -22.65 -18.25 -4.43
CA SER A 89 -23.65 -17.43 -5.11
C SER A 89 -24.46 -16.56 -4.15
N ALA A 90 -24.57 -16.92 -2.87
CA ALA A 90 -25.32 -16.12 -1.89
C ALA A 90 -24.62 -14.81 -1.56
N HIS A 91 -23.28 -14.80 -1.64
CA HIS A 91 -22.43 -13.62 -1.40
C HIS A 91 -21.81 -13.06 -2.69
N GLY A 92 -22.21 -13.55 -3.87
CA GLY A 92 -21.70 -13.08 -5.16
C GLY A 92 -20.23 -13.44 -5.45
N VAL A 93 -19.67 -14.41 -4.74
CA VAL A 93 -18.27 -14.86 -4.88
C VAL A 93 -18.19 -15.92 -5.98
N LYS A 94 -17.32 -15.70 -6.97
CA LYS A 94 -16.95 -16.73 -7.95
C LYS A 94 -15.72 -17.49 -7.45
N ALA A 95 -15.52 -18.69 -7.97
CA ALA A 95 -14.36 -19.50 -7.62
C ALA A 95 -13.06 -18.75 -8.00
N GLY A 96 -12.21 -18.51 -7.00
CA GLY A 96 -10.95 -17.77 -7.15
C GLY A 96 -11.07 -16.25 -6.93
N ASP A 97 -12.23 -15.75 -6.51
CA ASP A 97 -12.38 -14.33 -6.22
C ASP A 97 -11.65 -13.92 -4.93
N ASN A 98 -11.16 -12.68 -4.95
CA ASN A 98 -10.68 -12.02 -3.75
C ASN A 98 -11.82 -11.26 -3.07
N VAL A 99 -11.83 -11.29 -1.75
CA VAL A 99 -12.72 -10.49 -0.93
C VAL A 99 -11.93 -9.62 0.03
N ALA A 100 -12.35 -8.38 0.24
CA ALA A 100 -11.69 -7.42 1.10
C ALA A 100 -12.61 -6.91 2.20
N TRP A 101 -12.11 -6.78 3.43
CA TRP A 101 -12.88 -6.20 4.52
C TRP A 101 -13.00 -4.68 4.33
N ASN A 102 -14.22 -4.18 4.17
CA ASN A 102 -14.49 -2.75 3.99
C ASN A 102 -14.68 -1.99 5.31
N GLY A 103 -14.64 -2.69 6.45
CA GLY A 103 -14.91 -2.12 7.78
C GLY A 103 -16.20 -2.62 8.40
N SER A 104 -17.13 -3.15 7.59
CA SER A 104 -18.43 -3.68 8.03
C SER A 104 -18.69 -5.09 7.52
N GLU A 105 -18.27 -5.39 6.30
CA GLU A 105 -18.47 -6.69 5.66
C GLU A 105 -17.30 -7.03 4.71
N TRP A 106 -17.29 -8.28 4.24
CA TRP A 106 -16.38 -8.71 3.18
C TRP A 106 -16.97 -8.34 1.83
N ASP A 107 -16.30 -7.43 1.12
CA ASP A 107 -16.66 -6.97 -0.20
C ASP A 107 -15.94 -7.78 -1.28
N VAL A 108 -16.65 -8.20 -2.33
CA VAL A 108 -16.07 -9.00 -3.42
C VAL A 108 -15.38 -8.06 -4.40
N LEU A 109 -14.08 -8.27 -4.64
CA LEU A 109 -13.28 -7.40 -5.51
C LEU A 109 -13.39 -7.77 -7.01
N SER A 110 -14.13 -8.84 -7.32
CA SER A 110 -14.40 -9.22 -8.70
C SER A 110 -15.61 -8.44 -9.24
N GLY A 111 -15.62 -8.19 -10.55
CA GLY A 111 -16.76 -7.59 -11.21
C GLY A 111 -17.89 -8.60 -11.46
N THR A 112 -19.12 -8.11 -11.50
CA THR A 112 -20.25 -8.84 -12.07
C THR A 112 -20.15 -8.86 -13.59
N VAL A 113 -20.54 -9.97 -14.22
CA VAL A 113 -20.69 -10.06 -15.68
C VAL A 113 -22.18 -9.98 -15.95
N ASP A 114 -22.63 -8.93 -16.64
CA ASP A 114 -24.03 -8.79 -17.05
C ASP A 114 -24.31 -9.72 -18.23
N LEU A 115 -25.23 -10.66 -18.03
CA LEU A 115 -25.66 -11.63 -19.04
C LEU A 115 -27.05 -11.32 -19.59
N SER A 116 -27.69 -10.21 -19.19
CA SER A 116 -29.05 -9.85 -19.60
C SER A 116 -29.21 -9.65 -21.12
N GLY A 117 -28.12 -9.38 -21.84
CA GLY A 117 -28.09 -9.28 -23.30
C GLY A 117 -27.97 -10.62 -24.04
N TYR A 118 -27.86 -11.75 -23.33
CA TYR A 118 -27.68 -13.09 -23.91
C TYR A 118 -28.84 -14.01 -23.52
N LEU A 119 -29.17 -14.96 -24.40
CA LEU A 119 -30.03 -16.09 -24.04
C LEU A 119 -29.32 -16.94 -22.99
N GLN A 120 -29.92 -17.09 -21.80
CA GLN A 120 -29.36 -17.96 -20.76
C GLN A 120 -29.70 -19.42 -21.08
N ILE A 121 -28.92 -20.37 -20.55
CA ILE A 121 -29.20 -21.80 -20.73
C ILE A 121 -30.62 -22.18 -20.25
N THR A 122 -31.14 -21.48 -19.24
CA THR A 122 -32.51 -21.65 -18.76
C THR A 122 -33.57 -21.15 -19.72
N ASP A 123 -33.20 -20.25 -20.64
CA ASP A 123 -34.07 -19.68 -21.66
C ASP A 123 -33.96 -20.45 -22.98
N VAL A 124 -33.00 -21.39 -23.10
CA VAL A 124 -32.84 -22.26 -24.27
C VAL A 124 -33.90 -23.36 -24.21
N ILE A 125 -34.66 -23.50 -25.29
CA ILE A 125 -35.63 -24.57 -25.48
C ILE A 125 -34.93 -25.94 -25.38
N SER A 126 -35.39 -26.79 -24.49
CA SER A 126 -34.86 -28.15 -24.34
C SER A 126 -35.26 -29.05 -25.51
N ASN A 127 -34.52 -30.14 -25.72
CA ASN A 127 -34.86 -31.13 -26.75
C ASN A 127 -36.28 -31.70 -26.55
N ALA A 128 -36.73 -31.88 -25.29
CA ALA A 128 -38.07 -32.37 -25.00
C ALA A 128 -39.17 -31.36 -25.41
N GLU A 129 -38.90 -30.06 -25.26
CA GLU A 129 -39.79 -29.00 -25.73
C GLU A 129 -39.79 -28.91 -27.26
N ILE A 130 -38.63 -29.09 -27.92
CA ILE A 130 -38.52 -29.19 -29.38
C ILE A 130 -39.33 -30.38 -29.90
N ASP A 131 -39.19 -31.55 -29.27
CA ASP A 131 -39.92 -32.77 -29.66
C ASP A 131 -41.44 -32.56 -29.57
N THR A 132 -41.90 -31.81 -28.55
CA THR A 132 -43.32 -31.46 -28.39
C THR A 132 -43.81 -30.52 -29.50
N ILE A 133 -42.96 -29.60 -29.97
CA ILE A 133 -43.27 -28.67 -31.07
C ILE A 133 -43.31 -29.40 -32.42
N VAL A 134 -42.45 -30.38 -32.65
CA VAL A 134 -42.33 -31.11 -33.92
C VAL A 134 -43.37 -32.22 -34.06
N ALA A 135 -43.87 -32.76 -32.95
CA ALA A 135 -44.87 -33.83 -32.92
C ALA A 135 -46.34 -33.35 -33.03
N GLY A 136 -46.58 -32.03 -32.98
CA GLY A 136 -47.90 -31.41 -33.18
C GLY A 136 -48.11 -30.93 -34.61
#